data_AF-A0A944RPN3-F1
#
_entry.id   AF-A0A944RPN3-F1
#
_cell.length_a   1.000
_cell.length_b   1.000
_cell.length_c   1.000
_cell.angle_alpha   90.00
_cell.angle_beta   90.00
_cell.angle_gamma   90.00
#
_symmetry.space_group_name_H-M   'P 1'
#
loop_
_entity.id
_entity.type
_entity.pdbx_description
1 polymer ?
#
loop_
_entity_poly.entity_id
_entity_poly.type
_entity_poly.pdbx_seq_one_letter_code
_entity_poly.pdbx_strand_id
1 'polypeptide(L)'
;MEKGLTEEKISELDKLENQFSSRESAALKFAEKLATDHHSIDDEFFTLLHKEFNDAEILELGMMIGQYIGLGRLIKVLDIKQT
;
A
#
# COMPACT_ATOMS: atom_id res chain seq x y z
N MET A 1 10.18 19.85 -5.75
CA MET A 1 9.51 18.74 -6.44
C MET A 1 8.74 17.96 -5.40
N GLU A 2 7.52 18.39 -5.13
CA GLU A 2 6.62 17.75 -4.17
C GLU A 2 5.78 16.76 -4.95
N LYS A 3 6.27 15.51 -5.08
CA LYS A 3 5.51 14.41 -5.67
C LYS A 3 4.72 13.70 -4.56
N GLY A 4 3.81 14.43 -3.93
CA GLY A 4 2.80 13.85 -3.04
C GLY A 4 1.60 13.35 -3.85
N LEU A 5 0.90 12.32 -3.35
CA LEU A 5 -0.43 11.97 -3.85
C LEU A 5 -1.31 13.23 -3.77
N THR A 6 -1.85 13.67 -4.91
CA THR A 6 -2.85 14.75 -4.91
C THR A 6 -4.15 14.23 -4.29
N GLU A 7 -4.95 15.12 -3.67
CA GLU A 7 -6.26 14.73 -3.11
C GLU A 7 -7.17 14.10 -4.17
N GLU A 8 -7.03 14.50 -5.43
CA GLU A 8 -7.68 13.88 -6.58
C GLU A 8 -7.32 12.40 -6.73
N LYS A 9 -6.03 12.02 -6.58
CA LYS A 9 -5.60 10.62 -6.60
C LYS A 9 -6.15 9.80 -5.43
N ILE A 10 -6.39 10.44 -4.27
CA ILE A 10 -6.96 9.78 -3.09
C ILE A 10 -8.46 9.51 -3.31
N SER A 11 -9.19 10.50 -3.84
CA SER A 11 -10.63 10.40 -4.14
C SER A 11 -10.94 9.34 -5.20
N GLU A 12 -9.99 9.11 -6.12
CA GLU A 12 -10.16 8.13 -7.19
C GLU A 12 -9.72 6.71 -6.82
N LEU A 13 -9.28 6.44 -5.57
CA LEU A 13 -8.83 5.12 -5.08
C LEU A 13 -9.74 3.95 -5.52
N ASP A 14 -11.04 4.18 -5.59
CA ASP A 14 -12.05 3.20 -5.98
C ASP A 14 -12.19 2.96 -7.50
N LYS A 15 -11.49 3.72 -8.37
CA LYS A 15 -11.67 3.72 -9.84
C LYS A 15 -10.38 3.38 -10.64
N LEU A 16 -9.30 3.00 -9.96
CA LEU A 16 -7.93 3.03 -10.51
C LEU A 16 -7.47 1.75 -11.20
N GLU A 17 -7.87 1.59 -12.45
CA GLU A 17 -7.09 0.75 -13.36
C GLU A 17 -6.21 1.56 -14.33
N ASN A 18 -6.37 2.89 -14.44
CA ASN A 18 -5.78 3.66 -15.54
C ASN A 18 -4.88 4.86 -15.20
N GLN A 19 -4.60 5.21 -13.93
CA GLN A 19 -3.77 6.40 -13.61
C GLN A 19 -2.50 6.16 -12.80
N PHE A 20 -2.26 4.93 -12.34
CA PHE A 20 -1.02 4.61 -11.63
C PHE A 20 0.04 4.06 -12.57
N SER A 21 1.29 4.42 -12.29
CA SER A 21 2.44 3.69 -12.85
C SER A 21 2.43 2.22 -12.41
N SER A 22 3.19 1.37 -13.12
CA SER A 22 3.37 -0.03 -12.75
C SER A 22 3.87 -0.18 -11.31
N ARG A 23 4.84 0.66 -10.92
CA ARG A 23 5.40 0.70 -9.57
C ARG A 23 4.38 1.09 -8.49
N GLU A 24 3.58 2.14 -8.73
CA GLU A 24 2.49 2.53 -7.82
C GLU A 24 1.42 1.43 -7.71
N SER A 25 1.04 0.83 -8.83
CA SER A 25 0.06 -0.26 -8.86
C SER A 25 0.54 -1.50 -8.10
N ALA A 26 1.83 -1.84 -8.22
CA ALA A 26 2.43 -2.93 -7.47
C ALA A 26 2.44 -2.65 -5.96
N ALA A 27 2.77 -1.42 -5.54
CA ALA A 27 2.71 -1.02 -4.15
C ALA A 27 1.29 -1.08 -3.56
N LEU A 28 0.28 -0.65 -4.33
CA LEU A 28 -1.12 -0.71 -3.89
C LEU A 28 -1.61 -2.15 -3.73
N LYS A 29 -1.28 -3.04 -4.68
CA LYS A 29 -1.59 -4.48 -4.57
C LYS A 29 -0.91 -5.12 -3.37
N PHE A 30 0.33 -4.71 -3.05
CA PHE A 30 1.02 -5.18 -1.86
C PHE A 30 0.32 -4.72 -0.59
N ALA A 31 -0.09 -3.44 -0.53
CA ALA A 31 -0.83 -2.89 0.59
C ALA A 31 -2.18 -3.59 0.80
N GLU A 32 -2.93 -3.82 -0.27
CA GLU A 32 -4.21 -4.53 -0.24
C GLU A 32 -4.06 -5.96 0.28
N LYS A 33 -3.14 -6.73 -0.28
CA LYS A 33 -2.87 -8.10 0.18
C LYS A 33 -2.39 -8.13 1.62
N LEU A 34 -1.46 -7.26 2.02
CA LEU A 34 -0.96 -7.24 3.39
C LEU A 34 -2.05 -6.88 4.40
N ALA A 35 -3.02 -6.05 4.02
CA ALA A 35 -4.16 -5.65 4.85
C ALA A 35 -5.25 -6.74 4.97
N THR A 36 -5.50 -7.51 3.90
CA THR A 36 -6.69 -8.37 3.78
C THR A 36 -6.37 -9.88 3.74
N ASP A 37 -5.27 -10.28 3.12
CA ASP A 37 -4.86 -11.68 2.96
C ASP A 37 -3.34 -11.81 2.78
N HIS A 38 -2.59 -11.60 3.86
CA HIS A 38 -1.13 -11.67 3.84
C HIS A 38 -0.58 -13.08 3.60
N HIS A 39 -1.40 -14.12 3.69
CA HIS A 39 -0.99 -15.49 3.37
C HIS A 39 -0.89 -15.71 1.86
N SER A 40 -1.59 -14.89 1.06
CA SER A 40 -1.52 -14.89 -0.41
C SER A 40 -0.30 -14.15 -0.99
N ILE A 41 0.65 -13.76 -0.12
CA ILE A 41 1.92 -13.15 -0.52
C ILE A 41 2.95 -14.28 -0.58
N ASP A 42 3.03 -14.91 -1.75
CA ASP A 42 3.90 -16.05 -2.05
C ASP A 42 5.03 -15.65 -3.01
N ASP A 43 5.84 -16.63 -3.41
CA ASP A 43 6.99 -16.43 -4.31
C ASP A 43 6.58 -15.84 -5.67
N GLU A 44 5.38 -16.16 -6.17
CA GLU A 44 4.85 -15.57 -7.41
C GLU A 44 4.56 -14.09 -7.21
N PHE A 45 3.98 -13.70 -6.07
CA PHE A 45 3.76 -12.31 -5.74
C PHE A 45 5.07 -11.53 -5.55
N PHE A 46 6.07 -12.10 -4.87
CA PHE A 46 7.40 -11.47 -4.77
C PHE A 46 8.07 -11.32 -6.13
N THR A 47 7.89 -12.27 -7.05
CA THR A 47 8.37 -12.15 -8.44
C THR A 47 7.74 -10.95 -9.15
N LEU A 48 6.47 -10.63 -8.87
CA LEU A 48 5.82 -9.43 -9.40
C LEU A 48 6.37 -8.15 -8.76
N LEU A 49 6.59 -8.14 -7.43
CA LEU A 49 7.19 -7.00 -6.74
C LEU A 49 8.59 -6.69 -7.25
N HIS A 50 9.39 -7.72 -7.52
CA HIS A 50 10.76 -7.58 -8.01
C HIS A 50 10.88 -6.98 -9.41
N LYS A 51 9.79 -6.89 -10.17
CA LYS A 51 9.77 -6.13 -11.43
C LYS A 51 9.90 -4.63 -11.20
N GLU A 52 9.44 -4.16 -10.04
CA GLU A 52 9.33 -2.73 -9.75
C GLU A 52 10.19 -2.29 -8.55
N PHE A 53 10.57 -3.22 -7.65
CA PHE A 53 11.27 -2.93 -6.39
C PHE A 53 12.41 -3.93 -6.11
N ASN A 54 13.49 -3.46 -5.49
CA ASN A 54 14.51 -4.35 -4.91
C ASN A 54 14.14 -4.82 -3.49
N ASP A 55 14.90 -5.76 -2.92
CA ASP A 55 14.65 -6.33 -1.58
C ASP A 55 14.53 -5.26 -0.48
N ALA A 56 15.42 -4.27 -0.49
CA ALA A 56 15.42 -3.21 0.52
C ALA A 56 14.19 -2.31 0.39
N GLU A 57 13.80 -1.99 -0.85
CA GLU A 57 12.58 -1.22 -1.14
C GLU A 57 11.32 -1.99 -0.74
N ILE A 58 11.27 -3.32 -0.98
CA ILE A 58 10.13 -4.16 -0.56
C ILE A 58 10.02 -4.22 0.96
N LEU A 59 11.15 -4.37 1.65
CA LEU A 59 11.19 -4.35 3.12
C LEU A 59 10.67 -3.02 3.66
N GLU A 60 11.21 -1.89 3.17
CA GLU A 60 10.81 -0.56 3.60
C GLU A 60 9.32 -0.30 3.31
N LEU A 61 8.86 -0.66 2.11
CA LEU A 61 7.46 -0.54 1.73
C LEU A 61 6.56 -1.38 2.63
N GLY A 62 6.94 -2.63 2.92
CA GLY A 62 6.20 -3.52 3.83
C GLY A 62 6.12 -2.96 5.26
N MET A 63 7.22 -2.39 5.77
CA MET A 63 7.26 -1.75 7.08
C MET A 63 6.29 -0.56 7.16
N MET A 64 6.31 0.31 6.14
CA MET A 64 5.41 1.48 6.07
C MET A 64 3.95 1.06 6.00
N ILE A 65 3.61 0.11 5.12
CA ILE A 65 2.25 -0.43 5.01
C ILE A 65 1.80 -1.02 6.36
N GLY A 66 2.63 -1.88 6.98
CA GLY A 66 2.33 -2.50 8.27
C GLY A 66 2.08 -1.49 9.38
N GLN A 67 2.90 -0.42 9.45
CA GLN A 67 2.73 0.66 10.41
C GLN A 67 1.37 1.35 10.25
N TYR A 68 0.97 1.71 9.04
CA TYR A 68 -0.31 2.40 8.81
C TYR A 68 -1.54 1.51 9.01
N ILE A 69 -1.45 0.21 8.67
CA ILE A 69 -2.51 -0.77 9.01
C ILE A 69 -2.68 -0.85 10.53
N GLY A 70 -1.57 -1.02 11.27
CA GLY A 70 -1.58 -1.10 12.73
C GLY A 70 -2.15 0.17 13.38
N LEU A 71 -1.70 1.34 12.91
CA LEU A 71 -2.19 2.63 13.38
C LEU A 71 -3.69 2.82 13.11
N GLY A 72 -4.16 2.51 11.90
CA GLY A 72 -5.58 2.61 11.55
C GLY A 72 -6.46 1.74 12.44
N ARG A 73 -6.01 0.50 12.74
CA ARG A 73 -6.69 -0.39 13.69
C ARG A 73 -6.71 0.19 15.11
N LEU A 74 -5.60 0.76 15.58
CA LEU A 74 -5.52 1.36 16.90
C LEU A 74 -6.46 2.58 17.04
N ILE A 75 -6.47 3.46 16.05
CA ILE A 75 -7.39 4.62 16.03
C ILE A 75 -8.86 4.17 16.13
N LYS A 76 -9.23 3.11 15.39
CA LYS A 76 -10.57 2.53 15.45
C LYS A 76 -10.90 1.93 16.81
N VAL A 77 -9.96 1.22 17.44
CA VAL A 77 -10.15 0.64 18.78
C VAL A 77 -10.32 1.71 19.84
N LEU A 78 -9.59 2.83 19.72
CA LEU A 78 -9.61 3.91 20.71
C LEU A 78 -10.77 4.91 20.52
N ASP A 79 -11.64 4.72 19.51
CA ASP A 79 -12.69 5.66 19.09
C ASP A 79 -12.18 7.12 18.98
N ILE A 80 -10.92 7.27 18.54
CA ILE A 80 -10.34 8.59 18.32
C ILE A 80 -10.97 9.13 17.04
N LYS A 81 -11.98 9.99 17.19
CA LYS A 81 -12.50 10.78 16.09
C LYS A 81 -11.38 11.69 15.61
N GLN A 82 -11.09 11.67 14.30
CA GLN A 82 -10.30 12.73 13.68
C GLN A 82 -11.07 14.03 13.91
N THR A 83 -10.59 14.84 14.86
CA THR A 83 -11.04 16.21 15.12
C THR A 83 -10.64 17.15 14.01
#